data_AF-A0A8J7NK71-F1
#
_entry.id   AF-A0A8J7NK71-F1
#
_cell.length_a   1.000
_cell.length_b   1.000
_cell.length_c   1.000
_cell.angle_alpha   90.00
_cell.angle_beta   90.00
_cell.angle_gamma   90.00
#
_symmetry.space_group_name_H-M   'P 1'
#
loop_
_entity.id
_entity.type
_entity.pdbx_description
1 polymer ?
#
loop_
_entity_poly.entity_id
_entity_poly.type
_entity_poly.pdbx_seq_one_letter_code
_entity_poly.pdbx_strand_id
1 'polypeptide(L)'
;MEGTVRDCGRVSSRTERKAQERAKILQQEKQRKTFKLVSRILKKSESERTEEELATLQQCEKMVQELRLRQIRRDALKRKQEEVLDRPDELQRKVKELAAAVRAATYLVVYTGAGISTAASIPDYRGPNGVWTLLQKGRSVSASDLSEAEPTLTHMCIGKLHEEKLVQHVVSQNCDGLHLRSGLPRQALSELHGNMYIEVCTACSPPEERVRLFDVTERTGLHRHGTGRRCSRCGAELRDTIVHFGERGTLDQPLNWKGAAEAAAKADAILCLGSSLKVLKKYACLWCMNRTPNKRPKLYIVNLQWTPKDDLAALKIHGKCDDVMKLLMEELDIQIPEYDKSKDPIFSLATPLRPEEADSHHRKLIAPPAGRPAIFQGSAEECGRASVQGGWFGRGCSKGRKKKKPLS
;
A
#
# COMPACT_ATOMS: atom_id res chain seq x y z
N MET A 1 22.29 59.63 -64.44
CA MET A 1 21.19 58.73 -64.06
C MET A 1 21.78 57.61 -63.22
N GLU A 2 21.83 57.83 -61.91
CA GLU A 2 22.24 56.82 -60.93
C GLU A 2 21.06 55.90 -60.66
N GLY A 3 21.20 54.62 -61.00
CA GLY A 3 20.19 53.59 -60.74
C GLY A 3 20.34 53.05 -59.32
N THR A 4 19.39 53.39 -58.45
CA THR A 4 19.33 52.92 -57.07
C THR A 4 18.88 51.46 -57.00
N VAL A 5 19.73 50.64 -56.38
CA VAL A 5 19.54 49.22 -56.05
C VAL A 5 18.30 49.04 -55.17
N ARG A 6 17.35 48.20 -55.58
CA ARG A 6 16.28 47.71 -54.70
C ARG A 6 16.69 46.39 -54.06
N ASP A 7 17.00 46.50 -52.77
CA ASP A 7 17.17 45.44 -51.78
C ASP A 7 15.99 44.45 -51.81
N CYS A 8 16.28 43.17 -52.03
CA CYS A 8 15.31 42.10 -52.07
C CYS A 8 15.63 41.08 -50.98
N GLY A 9 14.71 40.91 -50.02
CA GLY A 9 14.51 39.62 -49.38
C GLY A 9 14.93 39.48 -47.91
N ARG A 10 14.44 40.34 -47.01
CA ARG A 10 14.38 39.98 -45.58
C ARG A 10 13.17 39.07 -45.35
N VAL A 11 13.35 37.75 -45.54
CA VAL A 11 12.35 36.74 -45.16
C VAL A 11 12.02 36.94 -43.68
N SER A 12 10.72 37.12 -43.38
CA SER A 12 10.25 37.35 -42.01
C SER A 12 10.60 36.15 -41.12
N SER A 13 11.28 36.40 -39.99
CA SER A 13 11.71 35.39 -39.00
C SER A 13 10.57 34.49 -38.49
N ARG A 14 9.31 34.92 -38.68
CA ARG A 14 8.10 34.17 -38.32
C ARG A 14 7.81 33.01 -39.28
N THR A 15 8.06 33.20 -40.57
CA THR A 15 7.87 32.19 -41.62
C THR A 15 8.89 31.07 -41.50
N GLU A 16 10.15 31.42 -41.22
CA GLU A 16 11.23 30.47 -40.95
C GLU A 16 10.95 29.64 -39.69
N ARG A 17 10.50 30.27 -38.60
CA ARG A 17 10.09 29.57 -37.37
C ARG A 17 8.97 28.55 -37.63
N LYS A 18 7.94 28.91 -38.41
CA LYS A 18 6.85 27.98 -38.77
C LYS A 18 7.34 26.81 -39.63
N ALA A 19 8.25 27.07 -40.58
CA ALA A 19 8.83 26.02 -41.42
C ALA A 19 9.69 25.05 -40.60
N GLN A 20 10.52 25.57 -39.68
CA GLN A 20 11.32 24.77 -38.74
C GLN A 20 10.44 23.90 -37.84
N GLU A 21 9.34 24.44 -37.32
CA GLU A 21 8.40 23.70 -36.47
C GLU A 21 7.69 22.59 -37.25
N ARG A 22 7.25 22.86 -38.49
CA ARG A 22 6.66 21.85 -39.38
C ARG A 22 7.65 20.74 -39.72
N ALA A 23 8.91 21.07 -40.03
CA ALA A 23 9.97 20.10 -40.28
C ALA A 23 10.24 19.21 -39.06
N LYS A 24 10.24 19.80 -37.86
CA LYS A 24 10.39 19.08 -36.59
C LYS A 24 9.25 18.09 -36.35
N ILE A 25 8.00 18.48 -36.64
CA ILE A 25 6.83 17.60 -36.54
C ILE A 25 6.97 16.41 -37.50
N LEU A 26 7.29 16.66 -38.77
CA LEU A 26 7.50 15.61 -39.78
C LEU A 26 8.63 14.64 -39.39
N GLN A 27 9.73 15.16 -38.85
CA GLN A 27 10.84 14.33 -38.37
C GLN A 27 10.42 13.44 -37.20
N GLN A 28 9.65 13.97 -36.24
CA GLN A 28 9.10 13.20 -35.12
C GLN A 28 8.11 12.11 -35.59
N GLU A 29 7.29 12.39 -36.60
CA GLU A 29 6.40 11.39 -37.19
C GLU A 29 7.17 10.28 -37.88
N LYS A 30 8.21 10.62 -38.66
CA LYS A 30 9.09 9.63 -39.29
C LYS A 30 9.76 8.74 -38.24
N GLN A 31 10.33 9.34 -37.19
CA GLN A 31 10.92 8.59 -36.07
C GLN A 31 9.90 7.68 -35.37
N ARG A 32 8.66 8.12 -35.17
CA ARG A 32 7.59 7.29 -34.60
C ARG A 32 7.21 6.11 -35.51
N LYS A 33 7.16 6.32 -36.82
CA LYS A 33 6.89 5.25 -37.80
C LYS A 33 8.01 4.20 -37.77
N THR A 34 9.27 4.64 -37.83
CA THR A 34 10.44 3.76 -37.71
C THR A 34 10.44 3.00 -36.39
N PHE A 35 10.15 3.67 -35.27
CA PHE A 35 10.06 3.03 -33.96
C PHE A 35 8.99 1.94 -33.91
N LYS A 36 7.81 2.17 -34.50
CA LYS A 36 6.75 1.15 -34.58
C LYS A 36 7.16 -0.03 -35.45
N LEU A 37 7.86 0.22 -36.57
CA LEU A 37 8.36 -0.82 -37.45
C LEU A 37 9.41 -1.69 -36.75
N VAL A 38 10.46 -1.08 -36.21
CA VAL A 38 11.51 -1.78 -35.45
C VAL A 38 10.92 -2.56 -34.28
N SER A 39 9.99 -1.96 -33.53
CA SER A 39 9.30 -2.65 -32.44
C SER A 39 8.44 -3.84 -32.90
N ARG A 40 7.93 -3.84 -34.14
CA ARG A 40 7.17 -4.96 -34.70
C ARG A 40 8.11 -6.09 -35.12
N ILE A 41 9.22 -5.75 -35.78
CA ILE A 41 10.25 -6.71 -36.19
C ILE A 41 10.82 -7.42 -34.96
N LEU A 42 11.16 -6.68 -33.90
CA LEU A 42 11.72 -7.26 -32.66
C LEU A 42 10.76 -8.19 -31.89
N LYS A 43 9.47 -8.22 -32.23
CA LYS A 43 8.52 -9.18 -31.64
C LYS A 43 8.54 -10.55 -32.34
N LYS A 44 9.04 -10.61 -33.57
CA LYS A 44 9.23 -11.87 -34.30
C LYS A 44 10.40 -12.64 -33.68
N SER A 45 10.30 -13.96 -33.69
CA SER A 45 11.44 -14.82 -33.41
C SER A 45 12.56 -14.56 -34.43
N GLU A 46 13.80 -14.91 -34.11
CA GLU A 46 14.93 -14.60 -34.99
C GLU A 46 14.83 -15.31 -36.35
N SER A 47 14.24 -16.51 -36.37
CA SER A 47 13.98 -17.31 -37.56
C SER A 47 12.86 -16.78 -38.48
N GLU A 48 12.00 -15.89 -37.98
CA GLU A 48 10.84 -15.35 -38.72
C GLU A 48 11.12 -13.98 -39.38
N ARG A 49 12.35 -13.46 -39.24
CA ARG A 49 12.73 -12.14 -39.76
C ARG A 49 13.23 -12.26 -41.18
N THR A 50 12.73 -11.40 -42.07
CA THR A 50 13.24 -11.33 -43.46
C THR A 50 14.58 -10.60 -43.53
N GLU A 51 15.32 -10.76 -44.63
CA GLU A 51 16.59 -10.03 -44.86
C GLU A 51 16.40 -8.51 -44.82
N GLU A 52 15.31 -8.00 -45.39
CA GLU A 52 14.96 -6.56 -45.35
C GLU A 52 14.73 -6.06 -43.92
N GLU A 53 14.11 -6.89 -43.07
CA GLU A 53 13.89 -6.59 -41.67
C GLU A 53 15.22 -6.57 -40.90
N LEU A 54 16.13 -7.52 -41.17
CA LEU A 54 17.47 -7.54 -40.59
C LEU A 54 18.28 -6.29 -41.00
N ALA A 55 18.25 -5.90 -42.27
CA ALA A 55 18.87 -4.67 -42.75
C ALA A 55 18.29 -3.42 -42.06
N THR A 56 16.96 -3.38 -41.87
CA THR A 56 16.29 -2.31 -41.15
C THR A 56 16.74 -2.23 -39.68
N LEU A 57 16.91 -3.37 -39.01
CA LEU A 57 17.41 -3.42 -37.63
C LEU A 57 18.86 -2.91 -37.55
N GLN A 58 19.73 -3.29 -38.50
CA GLN A 58 21.11 -2.80 -38.58
C GLN A 58 21.18 -1.29 -38.78
N GLN A 59 20.40 -0.74 -39.72
CA GLN A 59 20.34 0.72 -39.95
C GLN A 59 19.81 1.50 -38.74
N CYS A 60 19.03 0.85 -37.87
CA CYS A 60 18.40 1.45 -36.70
C CYS A 60 19.01 0.97 -35.37
N GLU A 61 20.30 0.62 -35.33
CA GLU A 61 20.95 -0.03 -34.18
C GLU A 61 20.68 0.66 -32.82
N LYS A 62 20.85 1.99 -32.73
CA LYS A 62 20.59 2.75 -31.50
C LYS A 62 19.16 2.55 -30.98
N MET A 63 18.19 2.50 -31.88
CA MET A 63 16.78 2.31 -31.54
C MET A 63 16.49 0.87 -31.13
N VAL A 64 17.16 -0.10 -31.76
CA VAL A 64 17.11 -1.51 -31.37
C VAL A 64 17.62 -1.70 -29.95
N GLN A 65 18.79 -1.13 -29.63
CA GLN A 65 19.35 -1.19 -28.27
C GLN A 65 18.42 -0.54 -27.24
N GLU A 66 17.84 0.61 -27.55
CA GLU A 66 16.85 1.26 -26.68
C GLU A 66 15.62 0.37 -26.43
N LEU A 67 15.07 -0.23 -27.50
CA LEU A 67 13.91 -1.12 -27.41
C LEU A 67 14.21 -2.40 -26.63
N ARG A 68 15.40 -2.98 -26.80
CA ARG A 68 15.88 -4.14 -26.02
C ARG A 68 16.00 -3.79 -24.53
N LEU A 69 16.64 -2.67 -24.19
CA LEU A 69 16.72 -2.20 -22.80
C LEU A 69 15.32 -1.95 -22.19
N ARG A 70 14.40 -1.38 -22.97
CA ARG A 70 12.98 -1.22 -22.55
C ARG A 70 12.28 -2.56 -22.37
N GLN A 71 12.60 -3.57 -23.15
CA GLN A 71 12.06 -4.93 -23.01
C GLN A 71 12.60 -5.57 -21.72
N ILE A 72 13.92 -5.58 -21.51
CA ILE A 72 14.57 -6.08 -20.29
C ILE A 72 13.97 -5.44 -19.03
N ARG A 73 13.80 -4.11 -19.01
CA ARG A 73 13.19 -3.40 -17.88
C ARG A 73 11.73 -3.81 -17.65
N ARG A 74 10.95 -4.03 -18.72
CA ARG A 74 9.56 -4.50 -18.61
C ARG A 74 9.49 -5.92 -18.08
N ASP A 75 10.33 -6.81 -18.58
CA ASP A 75 10.36 -8.21 -18.13
C ASP A 75 10.83 -8.32 -16.67
N ALA A 76 11.83 -7.52 -16.28
CA ALA A 76 12.23 -7.42 -14.88
C ALA A 76 11.09 -6.89 -13.99
N LEU A 77 10.32 -5.90 -14.45
CA LEU A 77 9.17 -5.37 -13.70
C LEU A 77 8.02 -6.39 -13.64
N LYS A 78 7.82 -7.19 -14.68
CA LYS A 78 6.82 -8.26 -14.73
C LYS A 78 7.18 -9.36 -13.72
N ARG A 79 8.42 -9.85 -13.74
CA ARG A 79 8.93 -10.83 -12.75
C ARG A 79 8.76 -10.34 -11.31
N LYS A 80 8.98 -9.06 -11.04
CA LYS A 80 8.76 -8.46 -9.71
C LYS A 80 7.30 -8.40 -9.24
N GLN A 81 6.34 -8.68 -10.11
CA GLN A 81 4.90 -8.73 -9.79
C GLN A 81 4.35 -10.16 -9.76
N GLU A 82 5.11 -11.12 -10.25
CA GLU A 82 4.75 -12.53 -10.20
C GLU A 82 4.76 -12.98 -8.73
N GLU A 83 3.75 -13.77 -8.37
CA GLU A 83 3.70 -14.45 -7.08
C GLU A 83 4.51 -15.73 -7.19
N VAL A 84 5.39 -15.93 -6.22
CA VAL A 84 6.17 -17.14 -6.06
C VAL A 84 5.70 -17.83 -4.80
N LEU A 85 5.73 -19.16 -4.81
CA LEU A 85 5.52 -19.99 -3.63
C LEU A 85 6.73 -20.92 -3.51
N ASP A 86 7.35 -20.92 -2.33
CA ASP A 86 8.35 -21.91 -2.00
C ASP A 86 7.68 -23.29 -1.96
N ARG A 87 8.42 -24.32 -2.34
CA ARG A 87 7.92 -25.70 -2.25
C ARG A 87 7.71 -26.10 -0.78
N PRO A 88 6.84 -27.07 -0.46
CA PRO A 88 6.53 -27.43 0.93
C PRO A 88 7.75 -27.78 1.80
N ASP A 89 8.72 -28.51 1.24
CA ASP A 89 9.98 -28.86 1.92
C ASP A 89 10.85 -27.64 2.23
N GLU A 90 10.97 -26.73 1.25
CA GLU A 90 11.71 -25.49 1.39
C GLU A 90 11.03 -24.54 2.39
N LEU A 91 9.69 -24.44 2.32
CA LEU A 91 8.87 -23.66 3.23
C LEU A 91 9.08 -24.11 4.68
N GLN A 92 8.98 -25.41 4.95
CA GLN A 92 9.21 -25.94 6.31
C GLN A 92 10.63 -25.62 6.80
N ARG A 93 11.64 -25.82 5.94
CA ARG A 93 13.05 -25.51 6.29
C ARG A 93 13.23 -24.03 6.64
N LYS A 94 12.66 -23.13 5.83
CA LYS A 94 12.74 -21.68 6.08
C LYS A 94 11.96 -21.27 7.32
N VAL A 95 10.80 -21.89 7.59
CA VAL A 95 10.03 -21.61 8.81
C VAL A 95 10.81 -22.04 10.05
N LYS A 96 11.51 -23.18 10.02
CA LYS A 96 12.42 -23.59 11.11
C LYS A 96 13.52 -22.57 11.37
N GLU A 97 14.13 -22.05 10.31
CA GLU A 97 15.12 -20.99 10.40
C GLU A 97 14.53 -19.69 10.98
N LEU A 98 13.30 -19.33 10.57
CA LEU A 98 12.57 -18.21 11.13
C LEU A 98 12.24 -18.42 12.61
N ALA A 99 11.81 -19.61 13.03
CA ALA A 99 11.53 -19.94 14.42
C ALA A 99 12.77 -19.79 15.30
N ALA A 100 13.92 -20.28 14.83
CA ALA A 100 15.21 -20.08 15.50
C ALA A 100 15.57 -18.59 15.63
N ALA A 101 15.31 -17.79 14.58
CA ALA A 101 15.53 -16.36 14.61
C ALA A 101 14.61 -15.62 15.60
N VAL A 102 13.33 -16.02 15.67
CA VAL A 102 12.36 -15.45 16.63
C VAL A 102 12.79 -15.77 18.06
N ARG A 103 13.20 -17.02 18.35
CA ARG A 103 13.70 -17.42 19.68
C ARG A 103 14.98 -16.67 20.08
N ALA A 104 15.84 -16.35 19.11
CA ALA A 104 17.12 -15.67 19.35
C ALA A 104 17.01 -14.14 19.42
N ALA A 105 15.91 -13.55 18.96
CA ALA A 105 15.74 -12.10 18.95
C ALA A 105 15.52 -11.57 20.38
N THR A 106 16.27 -10.54 20.75
CA THR A 106 16.07 -9.82 22.02
C THR A 106 14.98 -8.76 21.87
N TYR A 107 14.86 -8.17 20.68
CA TYR A 107 13.87 -7.16 20.36
C TYR A 107 13.41 -7.31 18.90
N LEU A 108 12.41 -8.16 18.70
CA LEU A 108 11.73 -8.38 17.42
C LEU A 108 10.62 -7.35 17.19
N VAL A 109 10.69 -6.70 16.04
CA VAL A 109 9.62 -5.82 15.55
C VAL A 109 8.97 -6.41 14.31
N VAL A 110 7.64 -6.45 14.26
CA VAL A 110 6.89 -6.98 13.12
C VAL A 110 6.36 -5.84 12.26
N TYR A 111 6.63 -5.89 10.95
CA TYR A 111 6.15 -4.93 9.97
C TYR A 111 5.07 -5.56 9.10
N THR A 112 3.85 -5.02 9.12
CA THR A 112 2.73 -5.61 8.39
C THR A 112 2.24 -4.73 7.24
N GLY A 113 1.69 -5.39 6.21
CA GLY A 113 0.99 -4.75 5.10
C GLY A 113 -0.27 -5.52 4.70
N ALA A 114 -0.96 -5.03 3.67
CA ALA A 114 -2.31 -5.50 3.33
C ALA A 114 -2.41 -7.00 3.01
N GLY A 115 -1.29 -7.66 2.68
CA GLY A 115 -1.23 -9.09 2.44
C GLY A 115 -1.75 -9.94 3.61
N ILE A 116 -1.53 -9.51 4.86
CA ILE A 116 -2.00 -10.25 6.04
C ILE A 116 -3.53 -10.22 6.22
N SER A 117 -4.22 -9.28 5.57
CA SER A 117 -5.68 -9.09 5.65
C SER A 117 -6.41 -9.71 4.44
N THR A 118 -5.69 -10.25 3.46
CA THR A 118 -6.29 -10.86 2.26
C THR A 118 -7.20 -12.04 2.54
N ALA A 119 -6.88 -12.85 3.55
CA ALA A 119 -7.73 -13.96 3.99
C ALA A 119 -9.04 -13.49 4.65
N ALA A 120 -9.09 -12.25 5.17
CA ALA A 120 -10.30 -11.62 5.70
C ALA A 120 -11.15 -10.95 4.59
N SER A 121 -10.97 -11.35 3.33
CA SER A 121 -11.63 -10.75 2.17
C SER A 121 -11.39 -9.23 2.01
N ILE A 122 -10.30 -8.72 2.60
CA ILE A 122 -9.82 -7.36 2.37
C ILE A 122 -8.79 -7.43 1.23
N PRO A 123 -9.08 -6.86 0.05
CA PRO A 123 -8.13 -6.91 -1.06
C PRO A 123 -6.82 -6.21 -0.70
N ASP A 124 -5.71 -6.66 -1.25
CA ASP A 124 -4.45 -5.94 -1.12
C ASP A 124 -4.38 -4.76 -2.10
N TYR A 125 -3.23 -4.09 -2.12
CA TYR A 125 -3.00 -2.97 -3.05
C TYR A 125 -2.39 -3.41 -4.38
N ARG A 126 -1.49 -4.40 -4.39
CA ARG A 126 -0.52 -4.61 -5.48
C ARG A 126 -0.37 -6.06 -5.93
N GLY A 127 -1.08 -6.99 -5.31
CA GLY A 127 -1.21 -8.36 -5.77
C GLY A 127 -1.97 -8.44 -7.09
N PRO A 128 -2.17 -9.64 -7.64
CA PRO A 128 -2.82 -9.87 -8.93
C PRO A 128 -4.21 -9.21 -9.05
N ASN A 129 -4.94 -9.18 -7.93
CA ASN A 129 -6.27 -8.59 -7.75
C ASN A 129 -6.26 -7.35 -6.84
N GLY A 130 -5.07 -6.80 -6.56
CA GLY A 130 -4.95 -5.62 -5.72
C GLY A 130 -5.52 -4.37 -6.37
N VAL A 131 -5.89 -3.38 -5.55
CA VAL A 131 -6.51 -2.13 -6.00
C VAL A 131 -5.77 -1.48 -7.17
N TRP A 132 -4.45 -1.30 -7.05
CA TRP A 132 -3.65 -0.66 -8.10
C TRP A 132 -3.57 -1.51 -9.35
N THR A 133 -3.49 -2.83 -9.19
CA THR A 133 -3.42 -3.76 -10.31
C THR A 133 -4.71 -3.75 -11.11
N LEU A 134 -5.86 -3.72 -10.45
CA LEU A 134 -7.17 -3.61 -11.09
C LEU A 134 -7.39 -2.24 -11.74
N LEU A 135 -7.07 -1.14 -11.04
CA LEU A 135 -7.18 0.21 -11.58
C LEU A 135 -6.27 0.43 -12.80
N GLN A 136 -5.05 -0.12 -12.80
CA GLN A 136 -4.16 -0.08 -13.96
C GLN A 136 -4.70 -0.88 -15.16
N LYS A 137 -5.47 -1.95 -14.89
CA LYS A 137 -6.17 -2.74 -15.91
C LYS A 137 -7.52 -2.13 -16.33
N GLY A 138 -7.90 -0.96 -15.80
CA GLY A 138 -9.17 -0.29 -16.08
C GLY A 138 -10.39 -1.01 -15.50
N ARG A 139 -10.20 -1.87 -14.49
CA ARG A 139 -11.27 -2.62 -13.81
C ARG A 139 -11.72 -1.87 -12.56
N SER A 140 -13.01 -1.97 -12.23
CA SER A 140 -13.54 -1.50 -10.96
C SER A 140 -13.08 -2.42 -9.81
N VAL A 141 -12.95 -1.84 -8.63
CA VAL A 141 -12.69 -2.57 -7.39
C VAL A 141 -14.01 -2.55 -6.62
N SER A 142 -14.66 -3.72 -6.47
CA SER A 142 -15.76 -3.86 -5.52
C SER A 142 -15.14 -3.97 -4.12
N ALA A 143 -15.24 -2.93 -3.32
CA ALA A 143 -14.91 -3.04 -1.91
C ALA A 143 -16.07 -3.77 -1.21
N SER A 144 -15.79 -4.95 -0.67
CA SER A 144 -16.58 -5.53 0.41
C SER A 144 -16.69 -4.53 1.56
N ASP A 145 -17.81 -4.53 2.28
CA ASP A 145 -17.91 -3.75 3.50
C ASP A 145 -16.89 -4.30 4.51
N LEU A 146 -15.88 -3.48 4.84
CA LEU A 146 -14.76 -3.86 5.69
C LEU A 146 -15.19 -4.02 7.17
N SER A 147 -16.39 -3.56 7.54
CA SER A 147 -16.93 -3.70 8.89
C SER A 147 -17.15 -5.17 9.31
N GLU A 148 -17.36 -6.07 8.35
CA GLU A 148 -17.54 -7.50 8.60
C GLU A 148 -16.23 -8.29 8.65
N ALA A 149 -15.10 -7.66 8.33
CA ALA A 149 -13.81 -8.35 8.37
C ALA A 149 -13.45 -8.71 9.82
N GLU A 150 -12.91 -9.91 10.01
CA GLU A 150 -12.40 -10.38 11.30
C GLU A 150 -10.88 -10.57 11.21
N PRO A 151 -10.15 -10.45 12.35
CA PRO A 151 -8.72 -10.71 12.38
C PRO A 151 -8.37 -12.08 11.78
N THR A 152 -7.38 -12.10 10.89
CA THR A 152 -6.88 -13.35 10.29
C THR A 152 -6.04 -14.16 11.28
N LEU A 153 -5.73 -15.40 10.94
CA LEU A 153 -4.80 -16.25 11.71
C LEU A 153 -3.48 -15.52 11.97
N THR A 154 -2.93 -14.83 10.97
CA THR A 154 -1.71 -14.01 11.13
C THR A 154 -1.86 -12.94 12.22
N HIS A 155 -3.00 -12.23 12.29
CA HIS A 155 -3.23 -11.22 13.34
C HIS A 155 -3.26 -11.86 14.72
N MET A 156 -3.97 -12.99 14.86
CA MET A 156 -4.06 -13.73 16.12
C MET A 156 -2.69 -14.26 16.57
N CYS A 157 -1.87 -14.75 15.64
CA CYS A 157 -0.50 -15.18 15.93
C CYS A 157 0.37 -14.02 16.42
N ILE A 158 0.30 -12.84 15.78
CA ILE A 158 1.08 -11.66 16.19
C ILE A 158 0.67 -11.21 17.60
N GLY A 159 -0.64 -11.17 17.88
CA GLY A 159 -1.15 -10.86 19.23
C GLY A 159 -0.61 -11.84 20.27
N LYS A 160 -0.64 -13.14 19.97
CA LYS A 160 -0.12 -14.18 20.87
C LYS A 160 1.40 -14.09 21.06
N LEU A 161 2.17 -13.87 19.99
CA LEU A 161 3.62 -13.70 20.09
C LEU A 161 4.00 -12.46 20.92
N HIS A 162 3.17 -11.41 20.90
CA HIS A 162 3.36 -10.26 21.77
C HIS A 162 3.08 -10.60 23.24
N GLU A 163 2.00 -11.35 23.52
CA GLU A 163 1.68 -11.86 24.86
C GLU A 163 2.83 -12.70 25.44
N GLU A 164 3.42 -13.58 24.61
CA GLU A 164 4.60 -14.39 24.94
C GLU A 164 5.92 -13.59 24.99
N LYS A 165 5.87 -12.26 24.81
CA LYS A 165 7.04 -11.36 24.80
C LYS A 165 8.09 -11.70 23.75
N LEU A 166 7.70 -12.42 22.69
CA LEU A 166 8.56 -12.70 21.53
C LEU A 166 8.52 -11.56 20.51
N VAL A 167 7.42 -10.80 20.45
CA VAL A 167 7.27 -9.60 19.61
C VAL A 167 7.08 -8.39 20.50
N GLN A 168 7.94 -7.37 20.36
CA GLN A 168 7.90 -6.19 21.24
C GLN A 168 7.03 -5.08 20.66
N HIS A 169 6.96 -4.97 19.33
CA HIS A 169 6.20 -3.91 18.67
C HIS A 169 5.75 -4.31 17.27
N VAL A 170 4.64 -3.75 16.83
CA VAL A 170 4.08 -3.92 15.47
C VAL A 170 3.98 -2.57 14.78
N VAL A 171 4.56 -2.47 13.59
CA VAL A 171 4.44 -1.31 12.71
C VAL A 171 3.62 -1.70 11.49
N SER A 172 2.39 -1.21 11.42
CA SER A 172 1.43 -1.57 10.37
C SER A 172 1.26 -0.46 9.35
N GLN A 173 1.13 -0.83 8.07
CA GLN A 173 0.64 0.04 6.99
C GLN A 173 -0.86 -0.09 6.74
N ASN A 174 -1.54 -0.99 7.46
CA ASN A 174 -2.94 -1.27 7.26
C ASN A 174 -3.78 -0.27 8.05
N CYS A 175 -4.91 0.15 7.48
CA CYS A 175 -5.89 0.99 8.15
C CYS A 175 -7.17 0.23 8.49
N ASP A 176 -7.17 -1.09 8.36
CA ASP A 176 -8.33 -1.97 8.57
C ASP A 176 -8.68 -2.18 10.06
N GLY A 177 -7.84 -1.73 10.98
CA GLY A 177 -8.04 -1.85 12.43
C GLY A 177 -7.95 -3.27 12.98
N LEU A 178 -7.59 -4.27 12.17
CA LEU A 178 -7.64 -5.68 12.58
C LEU A 178 -6.61 -6.04 13.66
N HIS A 179 -5.46 -5.36 13.71
CA HIS A 179 -4.49 -5.53 14.81
C HIS A 179 -5.07 -5.12 16.17
N LEU A 180 -5.76 -3.98 16.24
CA LEU A 180 -6.40 -3.54 17.48
C LEU A 180 -7.48 -4.54 17.90
N ARG A 181 -8.28 -4.98 16.93
CA ARG A 181 -9.39 -5.92 17.14
C ARG A 181 -8.92 -7.33 17.50
N SER A 182 -7.71 -7.73 17.10
CA SER A 182 -7.12 -9.03 17.46
C SER A 182 -6.60 -9.11 18.89
N GLY A 183 -6.73 -8.04 19.69
CA GLY A 183 -6.22 -8.00 21.06
C GLY A 183 -4.84 -7.37 21.21
N LEU A 184 -4.20 -6.90 20.13
CA LEU A 184 -2.88 -6.29 20.24
C LEU A 184 -2.98 -4.95 21.00
N PRO A 185 -2.21 -4.75 22.08
CA PRO A 185 -2.30 -3.52 22.87
C PRO A 185 -1.89 -2.29 22.06
N ARG A 186 -2.61 -1.18 22.24
CA ARG A 186 -2.37 0.09 21.52
C ARG A 186 -0.93 0.59 21.64
N GLN A 187 -0.32 0.45 22.82
CA GLN A 187 1.05 0.87 23.06
C GLN A 187 2.09 0.09 22.23
N ALA A 188 1.78 -1.14 21.85
CA ALA A 188 2.63 -2.01 21.05
C ALA A 188 2.34 -1.90 19.54
N LEU A 189 1.44 -1.00 19.12
CA LEU A 189 1.01 -0.84 17.74
C LEU A 189 1.29 0.58 17.24
N SER A 190 1.87 0.67 16.04
CA SER A 190 1.99 1.91 15.27
C SER A 190 1.33 1.77 13.91
N GLU A 191 0.30 2.58 13.65
CA GLU A 191 -0.53 2.50 12.44
C GLU A 191 -0.12 3.64 11.49
N LEU A 192 0.84 3.35 10.61
CA LEU A 192 1.55 4.36 9.85
C LEU A 192 0.68 5.13 8.86
N HIS A 193 -0.45 4.55 8.47
CA HIS A 193 -1.38 5.13 7.51
C HIS A 193 -2.74 5.45 8.12
N GLY A 194 -2.86 5.44 9.46
CA GLY A 194 -4.11 5.64 10.18
C GLY A 194 -4.93 4.38 10.35
N ASN A 195 -6.12 4.54 10.90
CA ASN A 195 -7.07 3.49 11.22
C ASN A 195 -8.49 3.97 10.92
N MET A 196 -9.25 3.21 10.14
CA MET A 196 -10.60 3.57 9.69
C MET A 196 -11.65 3.63 10.82
N TYR A 197 -11.30 3.17 12.02
CA TYR A 197 -12.15 3.24 13.21
C TYR A 197 -11.73 4.37 14.17
N ILE A 198 -10.72 5.17 13.81
CA ILE A 198 -10.19 6.22 14.68
C ILE A 198 -10.32 7.58 14.02
N GLU A 199 -10.99 8.49 14.72
CA GLU A 199 -11.00 9.92 14.42
C GLU A 199 -10.32 10.70 15.55
N VAL A 200 -9.80 11.88 15.24
CA VAL A 200 -8.98 12.68 16.15
C VAL A 200 -9.39 14.15 16.12
N CYS A 201 -9.39 14.78 17.29
CA CYS A 201 -9.42 16.23 17.40
C CYS A 201 -7.99 16.77 17.38
N THR A 202 -7.61 17.44 16.28
CA THR A 202 -6.29 18.08 16.16
C THR A 202 -6.23 19.50 16.73
N ALA A 203 -7.37 20.04 17.19
CA ALA A 203 -7.43 21.36 17.83
C ALA A 203 -7.15 21.29 19.34
N CYS A 204 -7.34 20.12 19.96
CA CYS A 204 -7.00 19.89 21.36
C CYS A 204 -5.50 19.64 21.52
N SER A 205 -4.95 20.05 22.67
CA SER A 205 -3.59 19.68 23.10
C SER A 205 -3.66 18.96 24.46
N PRO A 206 -3.18 17.70 24.56
CA PRO A 206 -2.81 16.84 23.44
C PRO A 206 -4.01 16.52 22.52
N PRO A 207 -3.78 16.05 21.28
CA PRO A 207 -4.84 15.59 20.41
C PRO A 207 -5.68 14.50 21.07
N GLU A 208 -6.99 14.55 20.87
CA GLU A 208 -7.92 13.60 21.48
C GLU A 208 -8.44 12.61 20.44
N GLU A 209 -8.15 11.33 20.65
CA GLU A 209 -8.56 10.25 19.77
C GLU A 209 -9.90 9.65 20.23
N ARG A 210 -10.78 9.34 19.26
CA ARG A 210 -12.05 8.66 19.47
C ARG A 210 -12.07 7.40 18.62
N VAL A 211 -12.19 6.25 19.27
CA VAL A 211 -12.43 4.97 18.59
C VAL A 211 -13.92 4.85 18.33
N ARG A 212 -14.31 4.40 17.14
CA ARG A 212 -15.71 4.22 16.72
C ARG A 212 -15.93 2.76 16.31
N LEU A 213 -17.17 2.31 16.41
CA LEU A 213 -17.58 0.97 15.95
C LEU A 213 -17.92 0.93 14.46
N PHE A 214 -17.70 2.01 13.71
CA PHE A 214 -18.02 2.13 12.30
C PHE A 214 -16.87 2.81 11.55
N ASP A 215 -16.85 2.66 10.23
CA ASP A 215 -15.89 3.32 9.35
C ASP A 215 -16.08 4.85 9.38
N VAL A 216 -15.13 5.58 9.96
CA VAL A 216 -15.18 7.05 10.09
C VAL A 216 -14.88 7.77 8.77
N THR A 217 -14.47 7.06 7.72
CA THR A 217 -13.94 7.61 6.46
C THR A 217 -15.00 7.82 5.38
N GLU A 218 -16.27 7.56 5.69
CA GLU A 218 -17.39 7.66 4.73
C GLU A 218 -17.45 9.03 4.03
N ARG A 219 -17.25 10.10 4.79
CA ARG A 219 -17.35 11.49 4.33
C ARG A 219 -16.00 12.09 3.93
N THR A 220 -14.93 11.30 3.99
CA THR A 220 -13.56 11.79 3.89
C THR A 220 -12.88 11.39 2.57
N GLY A 221 -11.69 11.94 2.33
CA GLY A 221 -10.92 11.68 1.12
C GLY A 221 -9.65 12.51 1.04
N LEU A 222 -8.96 12.41 -0.09
CA LEU A 222 -7.68 13.10 -0.31
C LEU A 222 -7.81 14.60 0.01
N HIS A 223 -7.03 15.08 0.98
CA HIS A 223 -7.03 16.46 1.49
C HIS A 223 -8.34 16.93 2.16
N ARG A 224 -9.27 16.02 2.45
CA ARG A 224 -10.53 16.28 3.15
C ARG A 224 -10.74 15.22 4.23
N HIS A 225 -10.27 15.51 5.44
CA HIS A 225 -10.33 14.58 6.57
C HIS A 225 -11.51 14.83 7.52
N GLY A 226 -12.26 15.93 7.32
CA GLY A 226 -13.40 16.27 8.17
C GLY A 226 -14.44 15.16 8.17
N THR A 227 -14.71 14.61 9.36
CA THR A 227 -15.64 13.49 9.54
C THR A 227 -17.10 13.94 9.63
N GLY A 228 -17.34 15.25 9.72
CA GLY A 228 -18.66 15.82 9.99
C GLY A 228 -19.09 15.77 11.47
N ARG A 229 -18.30 15.15 12.35
CA ARG A 229 -18.54 15.13 13.81
C ARG A 229 -17.71 16.20 14.52
N ARG A 230 -18.11 16.58 15.74
CA ARG A 230 -17.45 17.64 16.53
C ARG A 230 -16.86 17.09 17.82
N CYS A 231 -15.70 17.60 18.20
CA CYS A 231 -15.06 17.28 19.47
C CYS A 231 -15.93 17.76 20.63
N SER A 232 -16.21 16.88 21.60
CA SER A 232 -17.02 17.24 22.77
C SER A 232 -16.32 18.21 23.72
N ARG A 233 -14.99 18.39 23.61
CA ARG A 233 -14.20 19.29 24.45
C ARG A 233 -14.10 20.70 23.90
N CYS A 234 -13.81 20.85 22.61
CA CYS A 234 -13.54 22.17 22.00
C CYS A 234 -14.48 22.55 20.85
N GLY A 235 -15.39 21.67 20.43
CA GLY A 235 -16.34 21.92 19.34
C GLY A 235 -15.75 21.92 17.93
N ALA A 236 -14.42 21.79 17.77
CA ALA A 236 -13.77 21.69 16.48
C ALA A 236 -14.16 20.40 15.74
N GLU A 237 -14.11 20.42 14.42
CA GLU A 237 -14.41 19.24 13.59
C GLU A 237 -13.39 18.11 13.83
N LEU A 238 -13.88 16.89 14.06
CA LEU A 238 -13.06 15.69 14.15
C LEU A 238 -12.57 15.28 12.77
N ARG A 239 -11.33 14.79 12.72
CA ARG A 239 -10.66 14.40 11.48
C ARG A 239 -10.39 12.91 11.48
N ASP A 240 -10.49 12.23 10.34
CA ASP A 240 -9.97 10.87 10.22
C ASP A 240 -8.44 10.85 10.39
N THR A 241 -7.89 9.64 10.55
CA THR A 241 -6.45 9.42 10.72
C THR A 241 -5.77 8.93 9.44
N ILE A 242 -6.51 8.78 8.33
CA ILE A 242 -6.03 8.12 7.12
C ILE A 242 -5.00 8.97 6.40
N VAL A 243 -3.86 8.37 6.08
CA VAL A 243 -2.84 9.00 5.23
C VAL A 243 -3.06 8.56 3.79
N HIS A 244 -3.60 9.44 2.94
CA HIS A 244 -3.85 9.10 1.55
C HIS A 244 -2.57 9.06 0.71
N PHE A 245 -2.57 8.23 -0.34
CA PHE A 245 -1.46 8.17 -1.27
C PHE A 245 -1.21 9.51 -1.96
N GLY A 246 0.02 10.02 -1.83
CA GLY A 246 0.43 11.29 -2.42
C GLY A 246 0.09 12.52 -1.58
N GLU A 247 -0.49 12.31 -0.40
CA GLU A 247 -0.65 13.32 0.62
C GLU A 247 0.69 13.66 1.27
N ARG A 248 0.91 14.95 1.55
CA ARG A 248 2.10 15.45 2.26
C ARG A 248 1.64 16.46 3.30
N GLY A 249 2.03 16.25 4.56
CA GLY A 249 2.29 17.33 5.52
C GLY A 249 1.11 18.20 5.95
N THR A 250 -0.11 17.66 6.09
CA THR A 250 -1.27 18.40 6.64
C THR A 250 -1.81 17.82 7.95
N LEU A 251 -1.28 16.69 8.40
CA LEU A 251 -1.63 16.02 9.65
C LEU A 251 -0.33 15.67 10.40
N ASP A 252 -0.31 15.80 11.73
CA ASP A 252 0.75 15.29 12.63
C ASP A 252 0.71 13.76 12.76
N GLN A 253 0.44 13.06 11.66
CA GLN A 253 0.26 11.61 11.57
C GLN A 253 1.47 11.03 10.86
N PRO A 254 2.09 9.96 11.40
CA PRO A 254 1.35 8.73 11.76
C PRO A 254 0.97 8.46 13.21
N LEU A 255 -0.06 7.61 13.41
CA LEU A 255 -0.48 7.12 14.73
C LEU A 255 0.67 6.34 15.40
N ASN A 256 1.11 6.84 16.56
CA ASN A 256 2.23 6.31 17.32
C ASN A 256 3.55 6.21 16.51
N TRP A 257 3.87 7.24 15.70
CA TRP A 257 5.15 7.33 14.99
C TRP A 257 6.38 7.27 15.90
N LYS A 258 6.29 7.93 17.06
CA LYS A 258 7.35 7.91 18.08
C LYS A 258 7.64 6.47 18.52
N GLY A 259 6.61 5.69 18.85
CA GLY A 259 6.76 4.28 19.20
C GLY A 259 7.40 3.46 18.08
N ALA A 260 6.99 3.67 16.81
CA ALA A 260 7.60 2.99 15.68
C ALA A 260 9.10 3.28 15.54
N ALA A 261 9.51 4.55 15.68
CA ALA A 261 10.90 4.96 15.58
C ALA A 261 11.74 4.43 16.75
N GLU A 262 11.20 4.48 17.97
CA GLU A 262 11.87 3.96 19.17
C GLU A 262 12.02 2.43 19.12
N ALA A 263 10.98 1.71 18.72
CA ALA A 263 11.03 0.27 18.54
C ALA A 263 12.03 -0.13 17.45
N ALA A 264 12.00 0.55 16.29
CA ALA A 264 12.97 0.30 15.22
C ALA A 264 14.42 0.54 15.67
N ALA A 265 14.65 1.55 16.50
CA ALA A 265 15.97 1.82 17.07
C ALA A 265 16.43 0.74 18.06
N LYS A 266 15.52 0.08 18.77
CA LYS A 266 15.87 -1.02 19.70
C LYS A 266 16.01 -2.37 19.02
N ALA A 267 15.40 -2.54 17.85
CA ALA A 267 15.31 -3.82 17.16
C ALA A 267 16.68 -4.42 16.81
N ASP A 268 16.80 -5.72 17.08
CA ASP A 268 17.86 -6.60 16.56
C ASP A 268 17.34 -7.55 15.47
N ALA A 269 16.01 -7.73 15.38
CA ALA A 269 15.33 -8.44 14.30
C ALA A 269 14.07 -7.69 13.82
N ILE A 270 13.82 -7.75 12.51
CA ILE A 270 12.59 -7.24 11.88
C ILE A 270 11.96 -8.36 11.05
N LEU A 271 10.68 -8.65 11.29
CA LEU A 271 9.89 -9.59 10.49
C LEU A 271 8.84 -8.83 9.68
N CYS A 272 8.97 -8.82 8.35
CA CYS A 272 8.00 -8.23 7.44
C CYS A 272 6.98 -9.27 6.97
N LEU A 273 5.69 -9.00 7.14
CA LEU A 273 4.58 -9.90 6.75
C LEU A 273 3.65 -9.19 5.76
N GLY A 274 3.43 -9.79 4.60
CA GLY A 274 2.38 -9.38 3.66
C GLY A 274 2.51 -7.94 3.14
N SER A 275 3.73 -7.42 3.04
CA SER A 275 3.99 -6.07 2.56
C SER A 275 4.93 -6.05 1.36
N SER A 276 4.54 -5.32 0.31
CA SER A 276 5.43 -5.05 -0.83
C SER A 276 6.62 -4.14 -0.48
N LEU A 277 6.63 -3.53 0.72
CA LEU A 277 7.63 -2.57 1.21
C LEU A 277 7.91 -1.36 0.30
N LYS A 278 7.13 -1.15 -0.78
CA LYS A 278 7.34 -0.06 -1.75
C LYS A 278 7.18 1.34 -1.16
N VAL A 279 6.33 1.46 -0.14
CA VAL A 279 6.14 2.69 0.64
C VAL A 279 7.15 2.70 1.79
N LEU A 280 7.12 1.63 2.60
CA LEU A 280 7.86 1.51 3.85
C LEU A 280 9.38 1.69 3.69
N LYS A 281 9.95 1.28 2.54
CA LYS A 281 11.38 1.46 2.21
C LYS A 281 11.88 2.91 2.31
N LYS A 282 10.99 3.90 2.23
CA LYS A 282 11.34 5.32 2.24
C LYS A 282 11.63 5.85 3.65
N TYR A 283 11.13 5.20 4.69
CA TYR A 283 11.32 5.62 6.08
C TYR A 283 12.66 5.12 6.60
N ALA A 284 13.75 5.82 6.30
CA ALA A 284 15.11 5.38 6.60
C ALA A 284 15.34 5.03 8.09
N CYS A 285 14.69 5.75 9.02
CA CYS A 285 14.77 5.48 10.46
C CYS A 285 14.21 4.11 10.85
N LEU A 286 13.15 3.63 10.20
CA LEU A 286 12.54 2.33 10.48
C LEU A 286 13.44 1.15 10.06
N TRP A 287 14.45 1.39 9.24
CA TRP A 287 15.37 0.33 8.79
C TRP A 287 16.77 0.46 9.39
N CYS A 288 16.97 1.40 10.33
CA CYS A 288 18.28 1.72 10.89
C CYS A 288 19.36 1.94 9.81
N MET A 289 19.02 2.59 8.68
CA MET A 289 19.94 2.73 7.54
C MET A 289 21.19 3.54 7.87
N ASN A 290 21.14 4.35 8.93
CA ASN A 290 22.27 5.10 9.48
C ASN A 290 23.31 4.21 10.18
N ARG A 291 22.98 2.96 10.52
CA ARG A 291 23.93 1.99 11.07
C ARG A 291 24.74 1.32 9.98
N THR A 292 25.95 0.89 10.33
CA THR A 292 26.75 0.00 9.47
C THR A 292 26.00 -1.32 9.20
N PRO A 293 26.16 -1.95 8.03
CA PRO A 293 25.39 -3.15 7.66
C PRO A 293 25.35 -4.24 8.75
N ASN A 294 26.49 -4.53 9.38
CA ASN A 294 26.60 -5.57 10.42
C ASN A 294 25.91 -5.20 11.75
N LYS A 295 25.56 -3.92 11.96
CA LYS A 295 24.84 -3.43 13.15
C LYS A 295 23.35 -3.17 12.88
N ARG A 296 22.86 -3.48 11.68
CA ARG A 296 21.43 -3.38 11.34
C ARG A 296 20.70 -4.61 11.87
N PRO A 297 19.40 -4.48 12.20
CA PRO A 297 18.60 -5.63 12.57
C PRO A 297 18.56 -6.66 11.44
N LYS A 298 18.57 -7.95 11.79
CA LYS A 298 18.37 -9.03 10.82
C LYS A 298 16.96 -8.93 10.24
N LEU A 299 16.85 -8.95 8.92
CA LEU A 299 15.60 -8.75 8.22
C LEU A 299 15.05 -10.07 7.69
N TYR A 300 13.83 -10.39 8.09
CA TYR A 300 13.07 -11.56 7.65
C TYR A 300 11.86 -11.08 6.87
N ILE A 301 11.58 -11.67 5.71
CA ILE A 301 10.47 -11.24 4.85
C ILE A 301 9.61 -12.44 4.47
N VAL A 302 8.31 -12.34 4.71
CA VAL A 302 7.28 -13.26 4.23
C VAL A 302 6.37 -12.50 3.28
N ASN A 303 6.48 -12.79 1.98
CA ASN A 303 5.65 -12.17 0.96
C ASN A 303 5.68 -12.98 -0.34
N LEU A 304 4.52 -13.12 -1.00
CA LEU A 304 4.41 -13.84 -2.28
C LEU A 304 5.17 -13.15 -3.43
N GLN A 305 5.20 -11.81 -3.42
CA GLN A 305 5.86 -11.02 -4.46
C GLN A 305 7.24 -10.52 -4.03
N TRP A 306 8.03 -10.10 -5.01
CA TRP A 306 9.28 -9.37 -4.79
C TRP A 306 9.09 -8.10 -3.94
N THR A 307 10.04 -7.82 -3.05
CA THR A 307 10.12 -6.56 -2.30
C THR A 307 11.43 -5.81 -2.57
N PRO A 308 11.44 -4.47 -2.46
CA PRO A 308 12.65 -3.65 -2.58
C PRO A 308 13.75 -3.91 -1.55
N LYS A 309 13.53 -4.81 -0.59
CA LYS A 309 14.44 -5.12 0.51
C LYS A 309 14.86 -6.59 0.51
N ASP A 310 14.46 -7.38 -0.49
CA ASP A 310 14.80 -8.81 -0.57
C ASP A 310 16.33 -9.02 -0.52
N ASP A 311 17.12 -8.21 -1.23
CA ASP A 311 18.60 -8.31 -1.23
C ASP A 311 19.26 -7.96 0.12
N LEU A 312 18.51 -7.38 1.06
CA LEU A 312 18.97 -7.09 2.42
C LEU A 312 18.43 -8.08 3.47
N ALA A 313 17.55 -9.00 3.06
CA ALA A 313 16.94 -9.95 3.97
C ALA A 313 17.93 -11.07 4.31
N ALA A 314 18.03 -11.42 5.59
CA ALA A 314 18.68 -12.63 6.04
C ALA A 314 17.91 -13.87 5.54
N LEU A 315 16.57 -13.78 5.48
CA LEU A 315 15.70 -14.83 5.00
C LEU A 315 14.48 -14.24 4.28
N LYS A 316 14.19 -14.79 3.09
CA LYS A 316 12.98 -14.51 2.32
C LYS A 316 12.17 -15.80 2.15
N ILE A 317 10.94 -15.75 2.61
CA ILE A 317 9.95 -16.82 2.47
C ILE A 317 8.87 -16.36 1.48
N HIS A 318 8.67 -17.17 0.43
CA HIS A 318 7.58 -16.99 -0.51
C HIS A 318 6.42 -17.90 -0.09
N GLY A 319 5.52 -17.38 0.73
CA GLY A 319 4.39 -18.12 1.26
C GLY A 319 3.23 -17.21 1.63
N LYS A 320 2.04 -17.78 1.77
CA LYS A 320 0.92 -17.07 2.38
C LYS A 320 1.24 -16.83 3.86
N CYS A 321 0.88 -15.67 4.38
CA CYS A 321 1.21 -15.31 5.76
C CYS A 321 0.58 -16.28 6.76
N ASP A 322 -0.69 -16.67 6.57
CA ASP A 322 -1.36 -17.61 7.48
C ASP A 322 -0.67 -18.99 7.49
N ASP A 323 -0.29 -19.52 6.32
CA ASP A 323 0.41 -20.82 6.24
C ASP A 323 1.77 -20.75 6.98
N VAL A 324 2.54 -19.68 6.75
CA VAL A 324 3.85 -19.47 7.38
C VAL A 324 3.71 -19.27 8.90
N MET A 325 2.75 -18.46 9.33
CA MET A 325 2.53 -18.18 10.74
C MET A 325 2.02 -19.40 11.48
N LYS A 326 1.15 -20.22 10.86
CA LYS A 326 0.71 -21.49 11.44
C LYS A 326 1.89 -22.42 11.71
N LEU A 327 2.72 -22.66 10.69
CA LEU A 327 3.92 -23.49 10.85
C LEU A 327 4.91 -22.89 11.86
N LEU A 328 5.06 -21.55 11.89
CA LEU A 328 5.92 -20.88 12.85
C LEU A 328 5.44 -21.11 14.29
N MET A 329 4.14 -20.99 14.55
CA MET A 329 3.55 -21.23 15.87
C MET A 329 3.71 -22.68 16.30
N GLU A 330 3.58 -23.64 15.37
CA GLU A 330 3.88 -25.06 15.60
C GLU A 330 5.36 -25.28 15.98
N GLU A 331 6.32 -24.70 15.25
CA GLU A 331 7.77 -24.80 15.57
C GLU A 331 8.15 -24.06 16.87
N LEU A 332 7.35 -23.07 17.27
CA LEU A 332 7.52 -22.37 18.55
C LEU A 332 6.85 -23.09 19.72
N ASP A 333 6.03 -24.11 19.46
CA ASP A 333 5.16 -24.79 20.43
C ASP A 333 4.19 -23.82 21.14
N ILE A 334 3.57 -22.93 20.37
CA ILE A 334 2.63 -21.92 20.86
C ILE A 334 1.26 -22.15 20.23
N GLN A 335 0.23 -22.31 21.07
CA GLN A 335 -1.15 -22.43 20.58
C GLN A 335 -1.66 -21.11 20.01
N ILE A 336 -2.30 -21.19 18.84
CA ILE A 336 -2.91 -20.04 18.19
C ILE A 336 -4.29 -19.80 18.84
N PRO A 337 -4.55 -18.62 19.42
CA PRO A 337 -5.87 -18.32 19.95
C PRO A 337 -6.88 -18.15 18.81
N GLU A 338 -8.08 -18.69 18.98
CA GLU A 338 -9.21 -18.37 18.10
C GLU A 338 -9.71 -16.95 18.37
N TYR A 339 -10.16 -16.27 17.32
CA TYR A 339 -10.75 -14.94 17.47
C TYR A 339 -12.13 -15.05 18.13
N ASP A 340 -12.24 -14.47 19.32
CA ASP A 340 -13.51 -14.35 20.05
C ASP A 340 -14.01 -12.90 19.97
N LYS A 341 -15.01 -12.67 19.12
CA LYS A 341 -15.62 -11.36 18.91
C LYS A 341 -16.16 -10.75 20.21
N SER A 342 -16.55 -11.54 21.22
CA SER A 342 -17.00 -11.01 22.51
C SER A 342 -15.89 -10.34 23.33
N LYS A 343 -14.63 -10.61 22.97
CA LYS A 343 -13.40 -10.07 23.58
C LYS A 343 -12.71 -9.04 22.68
N ASP A 344 -13.30 -8.66 21.56
CA ASP A 344 -12.73 -7.62 20.68
C ASP A 344 -12.55 -6.31 21.48
N PRO A 345 -11.30 -5.81 21.65
CA PRO A 345 -11.04 -4.62 22.46
C PRO A 345 -11.77 -3.38 21.96
N ILE A 346 -12.17 -3.34 20.69
CA ILE A 346 -12.84 -2.19 20.09
C ILE A 346 -14.12 -1.81 20.85
N PHE A 347 -14.84 -2.79 21.42
CA PHE A 347 -16.06 -2.52 22.20
C PHE A 347 -15.78 -1.79 23.50
N SER A 348 -14.66 -2.07 24.15
CA SER A 348 -14.26 -1.40 25.38
C SER A 348 -13.63 -0.02 25.12
N LEU A 349 -12.98 0.13 23.96
CA LEU A 349 -12.30 1.36 23.56
C LEU A 349 -13.23 2.36 22.86
N ALA A 350 -14.34 1.90 22.29
CA ALA A 350 -15.26 2.71 21.51
C ALA A 350 -15.81 3.87 22.35
N THR A 351 -15.67 5.08 21.79
CA THR A 351 -16.37 6.26 22.29
C THR A 351 -17.81 6.26 21.78
N PRO A 352 -18.80 6.33 22.69
CA PRO A 352 -20.20 6.56 22.37
C PRO A 352 -20.43 7.73 21.41
N LEU A 353 -21.41 7.61 20.51
CA LEU A 353 -21.96 8.77 19.83
C LEU A 353 -22.84 9.58 20.79
N ARG A 354 -22.81 10.91 20.66
CA ARG A 354 -23.79 11.78 21.31
C ARG A 354 -25.13 11.67 20.57
N PRO A 355 -26.26 11.99 21.22
CA PRO A 355 -27.57 11.96 20.56
C PRO A 355 -27.61 12.76 19.26
N GLU A 356 -26.97 13.94 19.21
CA GLU A 356 -26.87 14.76 17.99
C GLU A 356 -25.99 14.15 16.88
N GLU A 357 -25.25 13.07 17.16
CA GLU A 357 -24.34 12.40 16.22
C GLU A 357 -24.93 11.09 15.67
N ALA A 358 -26.14 10.69 16.08
CA ALA A 358 -26.75 9.42 15.69
C ALA A 358 -26.81 9.22 14.17
N ASP A 359 -27.18 10.28 13.43
CA ASP A 359 -27.29 10.25 11.96
C ASP A 359 -25.99 10.69 11.24
N SER A 360 -24.87 10.73 11.97
CA SER A 360 -23.59 11.21 11.40
C SER A 360 -22.90 10.18 10.49
N HIS A 361 -23.35 8.93 10.47
CA HIS A 361 -22.83 7.85 9.62
C HIS A 361 -23.94 6.97 9.04
N HIS A 362 -23.67 6.34 7.90
CA HIS A 362 -24.54 5.30 7.30
C HIS A 362 -23.83 3.94 7.24
N ARG A 363 -22.56 3.87 7.66
CA ARG A 363 -21.78 2.64 7.73
C ARG A 363 -22.33 1.71 8.81
N LYS A 364 -22.30 0.40 8.54
CA LYS A 364 -22.70 -0.62 9.51
C LYS A 364 -21.79 -0.56 10.74
N LEU A 365 -22.38 -0.68 11.92
CA LEU A 365 -21.62 -0.81 13.16
C LEU A 365 -21.12 -2.26 13.29
N ILE A 366 -19.90 -2.38 13.81
CA ILE A 366 -19.45 -3.61 14.45
C ILE A 366 -20.33 -3.82 15.68
N ALA A 367 -21.19 -4.82 15.62
CA ALA A 367 -22.05 -5.21 16.74
C ALA A 367 -21.39 -6.32 17.58
N PRO A 368 -21.58 -6.31 18.90
CA PRO A 368 -21.18 -7.43 19.75
C PRO A 368 -22.00 -8.70 19.39
N PRO A 369 -21.52 -9.90 19.77
CA PRO A 369 -22.30 -11.13 19.60
C PRO A 369 -23.66 -11.06 20.30
N ALA A 370 -24.68 -11.70 19.73
CA ALA A 370 -26.05 -11.71 20.26
C ALA A 370 -26.08 -12.25 21.71
N GLY A 371 -26.69 -11.50 22.64
CA GLY A 371 -26.87 -11.92 24.04
C GLY A 371 -26.12 -11.10 25.10
N ARG A 372 -25.26 -10.15 24.71
CA ARG A 372 -24.84 -9.05 25.62
C ARG A 372 -25.65 -7.81 25.29
N PRO A 373 -26.23 -7.10 26.30
CA PRO A 373 -26.77 -5.78 26.03
C PRO A 373 -25.63 -4.91 25.52
N ALA A 374 -25.75 -4.43 24.28
CA ALA A 374 -25.04 -3.23 23.91
C ALA A 374 -25.41 -2.17 24.96
N ILE A 375 -24.43 -1.48 25.53
CA ILE A 375 -24.72 -0.29 26.35
C ILE A 375 -25.14 0.84 25.39
N PHE A 376 -26.05 0.61 24.44
CA PHE A 376 -26.53 1.60 23.48
C PHE A 376 -27.97 1.29 23.08
N GLN A 377 -28.88 2.19 23.50
CA GLN A 377 -30.21 2.35 22.92
C GLN A 377 -30.07 3.12 21.61
N GLY A 378 -30.40 2.47 20.51
CA GLY A 378 -30.52 3.06 19.17
C GLY A 378 -31.12 2.02 18.24
N SER A 379 -32.34 2.28 17.76
CA SER A 379 -33.09 1.39 16.87
C SER A 379 -32.37 1.21 15.53
N ALA A 380 -32.02 -0.03 15.19
CA ALA A 380 -31.56 -0.37 13.86
C ALA A 380 -32.77 -0.56 12.94
N GLU A 381 -33.06 0.43 12.09
CA GLU A 381 -33.94 0.22 10.94
C GLU A 381 -33.11 -0.27 9.74
N GLU A 382 -33.57 -1.36 9.11
CA GLU A 382 -32.99 -1.89 7.88
C GLU A 382 -33.21 -0.93 6.71
N CYS A 383 -32.16 -0.19 6.32
CA CYS A 383 -32.19 0.64 5.11
C CYS A 383 -31.61 -0.12 3.90
N GLY A 384 -32.35 -0.09 2.79
CA GLY A 384 -32.13 -0.90 1.59
C GLY A 384 -30.75 -0.74 0.92
N ARG A 385 -30.36 -1.79 0.18
CA ARG A 385 -29.11 -1.90 -0.59
C ARG A 385 -28.98 -0.79 -1.64
N ALA A 386 -28.35 0.32 -1.26
CA ALA A 386 -27.74 1.26 -2.20
C ALA A 386 -26.30 0.82 -2.51
N SER A 387 -25.84 1.03 -3.74
CA SER A 387 -24.44 0.82 -4.12
C SER A 387 -23.55 1.83 -3.40
N VAL A 388 -22.99 1.44 -2.25
CA VAL A 388 -22.10 2.30 -1.47
C VAL A 388 -20.80 2.52 -2.25
N GLN A 389 -20.52 3.76 -2.66
CA GLN A 389 -19.16 4.12 -3.09
C GLN A 389 -18.23 3.98 -1.88
N GLY A 390 -17.24 3.08 -2.00
CA GLY A 390 -16.34 2.65 -0.93
C GLY A 390 -15.64 3.80 -0.19
N GLY A 391 -15.28 3.53 1.07
CA GLY A 391 -14.61 4.46 1.99
C GLY A 391 -13.22 4.91 1.52
N TRP A 392 -12.28 5.12 2.45
CA TRP A 392 -10.92 5.57 2.14
C TRP A 392 -10.18 4.72 1.07
N PHE A 393 -10.59 3.47 0.91
CA PHE A 393 -9.96 2.47 0.06
C PHE A 393 -9.94 2.87 -1.42
N GLY A 394 -8.74 3.06 -1.98
CA GLY A 394 -8.56 3.47 -3.38
C GLY A 394 -8.63 4.99 -3.65
N ARG A 395 -8.91 5.82 -2.64
CA ARG A 395 -8.88 7.29 -2.79
C ARG A 395 -7.44 7.80 -2.99
N GLY A 396 -7.27 8.78 -3.88
CA GLY A 396 -5.95 9.28 -4.29
C GLY A 396 -5.23 8.41 -5.34
N CYS A 397 -5.83 7.30 -5.79
CA CYS A 397 -5.20 6.37 -6.74
C CYS A 397 -5.20 6.82 -8.21
N SER A 398 -5.83 7.95 -8.53
CA SER A 398 -6.00 8.45 -9.91
C SER A 398 -4.75 9.14 -10.49
N LYS A 399 -3.65 9.31 -9.73
CA LYS A 399 -2.40 9.94 -10.23
C LYS A 399 -1.49 8.96 -10.98
N GLY A 400 -2.05 8.23 -11.94
CA GLY A 400 -1.28 7.85 -13.13
C GLY A 400 -1.27 9.06 -14.06
N ARG A 401 -0.11 9.63 -14.39
CA ARG A 401 0.02 10.64 -15.47
C ARG A 401 -0.60 10.06 -16.75
N LYS A 402 -1.89 10.34 -17.01
CA LYS A 402 -2.39 10.39 -18.38
C LYS A 402 -1.57 11.49 -19.02
N LYS A 403 -0.54 11.13 -19.79
CA LYS A 403 0.02 12.06 -20.78
C LYS A 403 -1.19 12.53 -21.57
N LYS A 404 -1.58 13.80 -21.41
CA LYS A 404 -2.57 14.43 -22.28
C LYS A 404 -2.09 14.12 -23.70
N LYS A 405 -2.84 13.31 -24.44
CA LYS A 405 -2.73 13.33 -25.89
C LYS A 405 -3.07 14.78 -26.24
N PRO A 406 -2.21 15.53 -26.96
CA PRO A 406 -2.65 16.80 -27.50
C PRO A 406 -3.90 16.49 -28.33
N LEU A 407 -4.98 17.19 -28.02
CA LEU A 407 -6.16 17.24 -28.88
C LEU A 407 -5.65 17.76 -30.23
N SER A 408 -5.98 17.00 -31.27
CA SER A 408 -5.73 17.29 -32.68
C SER A 408 -6.26 18.66 -33.07
#